data_AF-A0A848XLH1-F1
#
_entry.id   AF-A0A848XLH1-F1
#
_cell.length_a   1.000
_cell.length_b   1.000
_cell.length_c   1.000
_cell.angle_alpha   90.00
_cell.angle_beta   90.00
_cell.angle_gamma   90.00
#
_symmetry.space_group_name_H-M   'P 1'
#
loop_
_entity.id
_entity.type
_entity.pdbx_description
1 polymer ?
#
loop_
_entity_poly.entity_id
_entity_poly.type
_entity_poly.pdbx_seq_one_letter_code
_entity_poly.pdbx_strand_id
1 'polypeptide(L)'
;MTNRQVWSLALGLLGVTPAGVASQENFGSSAAVLGNQVAVGQPANFYGPGAVYLFGVDDDGSWQEVGRLFSPDSAMADGFGRSISGTPERVLVGAPRDGGAGTAYLFQAPASPAGDWTLLARL
;
A
#
# COMPACT_ATOMS: atom_id res chain seq x y z
N MET A 1 -36.65 10.77 21.89
CA MET A 1 -35.75 10.04 20.98
C MET A 1 -34.85 11.06 20.31
N THR A 2 -33.61 11.23 20.80
CA THR A 2 -32.61 12.02 20.06
C THR A 2 -31.24 11.38 20.34
N ASN A 3 -30.80 10.57 19.39
CA ASN A 3 -29.57 9.81 19.45
C ASN A 3 -28.40 10.74 19.11
N ARG A 4 -27.59 11.13 20.10
CA ARG A 4 -26.33 11.83 19.87
C ARG A 4 -25.30 10.82 19.39
N GLN A 5 -25.01 10.81 18.09
CA GLN A 5 -23.87 10.09 17.56
C GLN A 5 -22.61 10.80 18.04
N VAL A 6 -21.96 10.22 19.04
CA VAL A 6 -20.63 10.61 19.48
C VAL A 6 -19.65 10.00 18.49
N TRP A 7 -18.93 10.84 17.76
CA TRP A 7 -17.81 10.43 16.92
C TRP A 7 -16.66 10.00 17.83
N SER A 8 -16.54 8.71 18.09
CA SER A 8 -15.39 8.16 18.81
C SER A 8 -14.21 8.11 17.85
N LEU A 9 -13.18 8.92 18.12
CA LEU A 9 -11.84 8.74 17.56
C LEU A 9 -11.30 7.39 18.06
N ALA A 10 -11.46 6.34 17.27
CA ALA A 10 -10.82 5.06 17.53
C ALA A 10 -9.32 5.22 17.24
N LEU A 11 -8.56 5.60 18.28
CA LEU A 11 -7.11 5.54 18.31
C LEU A 11 -6.72 4.05 18.37
N GLY A 12 -6.73 3.40 17.22
CA GLY A 12 -6.52 1.96 17.06
C GLY A 12 -5.32 1.60 16.20
N LEU A 13 -4.22 2.37 16.25
CA LEU A 13 -2.92 1.93 15.75
C LEU A 13 -2.21 1.11 16.85
N LEU A 14 -2.87 0.05 17.33
CA LEU A 14 -2.25 -0.91 18.25
C LEU A 14 -1.81 -2.13 17.46
N GLY A 15 -0.57 -2.04 16.96
CA GLY A 15 0.39 -3.15 17.03
C GLY A 15 0.00 -4.48 16.38
N VAL A 16 -0.59 -4.47 15.19
CA VAL A 16 -0.56 -5.64 14.32
C VAL A 16 0.46 -5.38 13.24
N THR A 17 1.73 -5.58 13.54
CA THR A 17 2.70 -5.83 12.48
C THR A 17 2.43 -7.25 12.00
N PRO A 18 2.00 -7.50 10.74
CA PRO A 18 2.10 -8.82 10.16
C PRO A 18 3.47 -9.42 10.52
N ALA A 19 3.49 -10.64 11.01
CA ALA A 19 4.72 -11.33 11.32
C ALA A 19 5.58 -11.39 10.02
N GLY A 20 6.55 -10.48 9.92
CA GLY A 20 7.38 -10.29 8.71
C GLY A 20 7.57 -8.84 8.23
N VAL A 21 6.72 -7.87 8.59
CA VAL A 21 6.92 -6.45 8.19
C VAL A 21 7.74 -5.63 9.18
N ALA A 22 7.74 -6.03 10.47
CA ALA A 22 8.47 -5.32 11.54
C ALA A 22 10.00 -5.40 11.41
N SER A 23 10.53 -6.30 10.57
CA SER A 23 11.97 -6.49 10.35
C SER A 23 12.47 -5.91 9.03
N GLN A 24 11.61 -5.23 8.25
CA GLN A 24 11.99 -4.68 6.96
C GLN A 24 12.18 -3.17 7.06
N GLU A 25 13.41 -2.71 6.84
CA GLU A 25 13.72 -1.29 6.87
C GLU A 25 12.76 -0.49 5.96
N ASN A 26 12.34 0.69 6.42
CA ASN A 26 11.52 1.64 5.66
C ASN A 26 10.08 1.20 5.32
N PHE A 27 9.58 0.09 5.88
CA PHE A 27 8.14 -0.16 5.88
C PHE A 27 7.42 0.99 6.58
N GLY A 28 6.29 1.44 6.04
CA GLY A 28 5.56 2.59 6.59
C GLY A 28 6.10 3.96 6.19
N SER A 29 7.05 4.02 5.25
CA SER A 29 7.60 5.30 4.77
C SER A 29 6.59 6.17 4.00
N SER A 30 5.53 5.55 3.49
CA SER A 30 4.41 6.21 2.83
C SER A 30 3.14 5.40 3.10
N ALA A 31 1.98 6.06 3.07
CA ALA A 31 0.69 5.38 3.19
C ALA A 31 -0.40 6.14 2.43
N ALA A 32 -1.41 5.42 1.95
CA ALA A 32 -2.62 5.98 1.34
C ALA A 32 -3.86 5.16 1.72
N VAL A 33 -4.99 5.83 1.93
CA VAL A 33 -6.29 5.18 2.18
C VAL A 33 -7.02 5.04 0.85
N LEU A 34 -7.41 3.81 0.51
CA LEU A 34 -8.03 3.41 -0.76
C LEU A 34 -9.45 2.89 -0.50
N GLY A 35 -10.29 3.72 0.12
CA GLY A 35 -11.58 3.27 0.64
C GLY A 35 -11.42 2.42 1.89
N ASN A 36 -11.72 1.12 1.80
CA ASN A 36 -11.61 0.17 2.92
C ASN A 36 -10.23 -0.52 3.02
N GLN A 37 -9.29 -0.14 2.16
CA GLN A 37 -7.92 -0.64 2.19
C GLN A 37 -6.94 0.48 2.53
N VAL A 38 -5.80 0.09 3.11
CA VAL A 38 -4.64 0.98 3.33
C VAL A 38 -3.46 0.42 2.57
N ALA A 39 -2.88 1.23 1.69
CA ALA A 39 -1.62 0.94 1.04
C ALA A 39 -0.46 1.49 1.88
N VAL A 40 0.59 0.70 2.09
CA VAL A 40 1.76 1.05 2.90
C VAL A 40 3.04 0.76 2.13
N GLY A 41 3.88 1.77 1.95
CA GLY A 41 5.09 1.67 1.13
C GLY A 41 6.34 1.25 1.91
N GLN A 42 7.13 0.39 1.26
CA GLN A 42 8.47 -0.02 1.66
C GLN A 42 9.44 0.17 0.46
N PRO A 43 9.93 1.38 0.23
CA PRO A 43 10.71 1.74 -0.95
C PRO A 43 12.14 1.24 -0.98
N ALA A 44 12.67 0.86 0.17
CA ALA A 44 14.02 0.36 0.27
C ALA A 44 13.99 -1.06 0.80
N ASN A 45 14.38 -2.00 -0.05
CA ASN A 45 14.74 -3.34 0.34
C ASN A 45 16.18 -3.58 -0.14
N PHE A 46 17.10 -3.90 0.78
CA PHE A 46 18.48 -4.21 0.40
C PHE A 46 18.60 -5.51 -0.40
N TYR A 47 17.53 -6.31 -0.43
CA TYR A 47 17.49 -7.62 -1.06
C TYR A 47 16.56 -7.66 -2.29
N GLY A 48 15.97 -6.53 -2.70
CA GLY A 48 15.04 -6.51 -3.83
C GLY A 48 14.49 -5.13 -4.19
N PRO A 49 13.59 -5.04 -5.18
CA PRO A 49 12.83 -3.83 -5.43
C PRO A 49 11.96 -3.45 -4.22
N GLY A 50 11.58 -2.18 -4.16
CA GLY A 50 10.60 -1.73 -3.18
C GLY A 50 9.24 -2.40 -3.38
N ALA A 51 8.39 -2.35 -2.35
CA ALA A 51 7.05 -2.93 -2.39
C ALA A 51 6.01 -1.97 -1.79
N VAL A 52 4.75 -2.16 -2.18
CA VAL A 52 3.60 -1.56 -1.50
C VAL A 52 2.72 -2.68 -0.99
N TYR A 53 2.44 -2.66 0.31
CA TYR A 53 1.60 -3.64 0.98
C TYR A 53 0.18 -3.10 1.07
N LEU A 54 -0.81 -3.94 0.80
CA LEU A 54 -2.21 -3.60 0.93
C LEU A 54 -2.77 -4.28 2.17
N PHE A 55 -3.42 -3.49 3.01
CA PHE A 55 -4.08 -3.92 4.23
C PHE A 55 -5.58 -3.73 4.08
N GLY A 56 -6.35 -4.70 4.54
CA GLY A 56 -7.81 -4.62 4.64
C GLY A 56 -8.27 -5.10 6.01
N VAL A 57 -9.49 -4.72 6.37
CA VAL A 57 -10.16 -5.22 7.56
C VAL A 57 -10.91 -6.52 7.21
N ASP A 58 -10.80 -7.53 8.06
CA ASP A 58 -11.64 -8.73 8.00
C ASP A 58 -13.00 -8.52 8.67
N ASP A 59 -13.85 -9.55 8.61
CA ASP A 59 -15.20 -9.51 9.18
C ASP A 59 -15.20 -9.33 10.71
N ASP A 60 -14.11 -9.71 11.38
CA ASP A 60 -13.92 -9.59 12.82
C ASP A 60 -13.34 -8.22 13.23
N GLY A 61 -13.11 -7.32 12.27
CA GLY A 61 -12.56 -5.99 12.49
C GLY A 61 -11.03 -5.96 12.62
N SER A 62 -10.34 -7.08 12.35
CA SER A 62 -8.89 -7.18 12.40
C SER A 62 -8.25 -6.79 11.07
N TRP A 63 -7.12 -6.08 11.14
CA TRP A 63 -6.36 -5.72 9.96
C TRP A 63 -5.43 -6.85 9.53
N GLN A 64 -5.47 -7.17 8.25
CA GLN A 64 -4.61 -8.19 7.63
C GLN A 64 -4.04 -7.69 6.30
N GLU A 65 -2.87 -8.22 5.93
CA GLU A 65 -2.31 -8.01 4.60
C GLU A 65 -3.16 -8.76 3.58
N VAL A 66 -3.77 -8.04 2.64
CA VAL A 66 -4.67 -8.58 1.61
C VAL A 66 -4.04 -8.60 0.22
N GLY A 67 -2.82 -8.07 0.09
CA GLY A 67 -2.08 -8.11 -1.17
C GLY A 67 -0.81 -7.26 -1.15
N ARG A 68 -0.08 -7.31 -2.26
CA ARG A 68 1.11 -6.48 -2.49
C ARG A 68 1.12 -5.98 -3.92
N LEU A 69 1.56 -4.74 -4.12
CA LEU A 69 1.91 -4.20 -5.42
C LEU A 69 3.42 -4.28 -5.57
N PHE A 70 3.85 -4.83 -6.70
CA PHE A 70 5.21 -4.83 -7.18
C PHE A 70 5.17 -4.60 -8.69
N SER A 71 6.23 -4.00 -9.24
CA SER A 71 6.38 -3.89 -10.69
C SER A 71 7.44 -4.88 -11.16
N PRO A 72 7.22 -5.68 -12.21
CA PRO A 72 8.25 -6.55 -12.77
C PRO A 72 9.46 -5.73 -13.28
N ASP A 73 9.24 -4.46 -13.60
CA ASP A 73 10.27 -3.53 -14.05
C ASP A 73 10.92 -2.74 -12.90
N SER A 74 10.45 -2.92 -11.66
CA SER A 74 11.09 -2.27 -10.50
C SER A 74 12.43 -2.92 -10.21
N ALA A 75 13.43 -2.08 -9.95
CA ALA A 75 14.80 -2.48 -9.70
C ALA A 75 15.19 -2.25 -8.23
N MET A 76 16.24 -2.92 -7.78
CA MET A 76 16.79 -2.63 -6.46
C MET A 76 17.14 -1.15 -6.33
N ALA A 77 16.75 -0.55 -5.21
CA ALA A 77 16.98 0.87 -4.87
C ALA A 77 16.32 1.92 -5.78
N ASP A 78 15.39 1.54 -6.66
CA ASP A 78 14.60 2.46 -7.49
C ASP A 78 13.61 3.34 -6.69
N GLY A 79 13.32 2.91 -5.46
CA GLY A 79 12.41 3.58 -4.54
C GLY A 79 10.93 3.31 -4.81
N PHE A 80 10.55 2.22 -5.50
CA PHE A 80 9.15 1.86 -5.69
C PHE A 80 8.38 1.81 -4.37
N GLY A 81 7.31 2.60 -4.23
CA GLY A 81 6.57 2.72 -2.97
C GLY A 81 7.01 3.91 -2.11
N ARG A 82 7.89 4.79 -2.63
CA ARG A 82 8.31 5.99 -1.89
C ARG A 82 7.20 7.02 -1.75
N SER A 83 6.26 7.00 -2.68
CA SER A 83 5.04 7.80 -2.64
C SER A 83 3.88 6.97 -3.19
N ILE A 84 2.71 7.13 -2.58
CA ILE A 84 1.49 6.40 -2.94
C ILE A 84 0.34 7.40 -2.93
N SER A 85 -0.51 7.37 -3.95
CA SER A 85 -1.77 8.11 -3.99
C SER A 85 -2.78 7.34 -4.82
N GLY A 86 -4.06 7.39 -4.48
CA GLY A 86 -5.04 6.62 -5.24
C GLY A 86 -6.46 6.70 -4.74
N THR A 87 -7.24 5.82 -5.32
CA THR A 87 -8.66 5.55 -5.09
C THR A 87 -8.82 4.03 -4.90
N PRO A 88 -10.00 3.54 -4.48
CA PRO A 88 -10.27 2.10 -4.45
C PRO A 88 -10.03 1.40 -5.79
N GLU A 89 -10.17 2.10 -6.91
CA GLU A 89 -10.05 1.53 -8.25
C GLU A 89 -8.65 1.67 -8.86
N ARG A 90 -7.90 2.72 -8.50
CA ARG A 90 -6.61 3.03 -9.12
C ARG A 90 -5.60 3.59 -8.13
N VAL A 91 -4.36 3.12 -8.22
CA VAL A 91 -3.26 3.54 -7.35
C VAL A 91 -2.05 3.94 -8.19
N LEU A 92 -1.50 5.11 -7.89
CA LEU A 92 -0.19 5.55 -8.37
C LEU A 92 0.86 5.25 -7.32
N VAL A 93 1.96 4.63 -7.76
CA VAL A 93 3.13 4.32 -6.94
C VAL A 93 4.36 4.95 -7.57
N GLY A 94 5.05 5.82 -6.83
CA GLY A 94 6.28 6.46 -7.31
C GLY A 94 7.54 5.65 -7.00
N ALA A 95 8.47 5.63 -7.97
CA ALA A 95 9.85 5.17 -7.86
C ALA A 95 10.81 6.29 -8.32
N PRO A 96 11.13 7.26 -7.45
CA PRO A 96 11.82 8.49 -7.85
C PRO A 96 13.28 8.30 -8.28
N ARG A 97 13.87 7.12 -8.06
CA ARG A 97 15.25 6.81 -8.45
C ARG A 97 15.31 5.91 -9.68
N ASP A 98 14.17 5.47 -10.19
CA ASP A 98 14.10 4.68 -11.42
C ASP A 98 14.52 5.53 -12.63
N GLY A 99 15.40 5.00 -13.49
CA GLY A 99 15.82 5.64 -14.75
C GLY A 99 16.43 7.04 -14.63
N GLY A 100 16.81 7.50 -13.43
CA GLY A 100 17.36 8.84 -13.17
C GLY A 100 16.35 9.99 -13.19
N ALA A 101 15.27 9.90 -13.97
CA ALA A 101 14.16 10.86 -13.99
C ALA A 101 13.05 10.52 -12.98
N GLY A 102 13.03 9.29 -12.48
CA GLY A 102 11.93 8.73 -11.71
C GLY A 102 10.82 8.21 -12.61
N THR A 103 10.01 7.32 -12.04
CA THR A 103 8.86 6.70 -12.70
C THR A 103 7.66 6.72 -11.77
N ALA A 104 6.45 6.85 -12.33
CA ALA A 104 5.23 6.48 -11.62
C ALA A 104 4.54 5.26 -12.26
N TYR A 105 4.10 4.33 -11.43
CA TYR A 105 3.39 3.12 -11.85
C TYR A 105 1.92 3.25 -11.49
N LEU A 106 1.04 3.08 -12.48
CA LEU A 106 -0.40 3.09 -12.30
C LEU A 106 -0.91 1.65 -12.21
N PHE A 107 -1.53 1.31 -11.09
CA PHE A 107 -2.19 0.03 -10.86
C PHE A 107 -3.72 0.18 -10.93
N GLN A 108 -4.37 -0.86 -11.41
CA GLN A 108 -5.82 -1.00 -11.49
C GLN A 108 -6.27 -2.12 -10.56
N ALA A 109 -7.28 -1.82 -9.74
CA ALA A 109 -7.88 -2.78 -8.81
C ALA A 109 -8.55 -3.94 -9.57
N PRO A 110 -8.59 -5.13 -8.98
CA PRO A 110 -9.29 -6.27 -9.55
C PRO A 110 -10.81 -6.00 -9.63
N ALA A 111 -11.48 -6.62 -10.61
CA ALA A 111 -12.94 -6.55 -10.73
C ALA A 111 -13.68 -7.38 -9.64
N SER A 112 -12.96 -8.22 -8.90
CA SER A 112 -13.49 -9.03 -7.81
C SER A 112 -12.55 -9.01 -6.60
N PRO A 113 -13.05 -9.25 -5.37
CA PRO A 113 -12.22 -9.23 -4.16
C PRO A 113 -11.10 -10.27 -4.14
N ALA A 114 -11.21 -11.34 -4.93
CA ALA A 114 -10.22 -12.41 -5.03
C ALA A 114 -9.22 -12.21 -6.19
N GLY A 115 -9.34 -11.13 -6.95
CA GLY A 115 -8.42 -10.83 -8.04
C GLY A 115 -7.17 -10.08 -7.57
N ASP A 116 -6.16 -10.03 -8.44
CA ASP A 116 -4.94 -9.28 -8.19
C ASP A 116 -5.00 -7.88 -8.79
N TRP A 117 -4.30 -6.94 -8.15
CA TRP A 117 -4.03 -5.63 -8.76
C TRP A 117 -3.14 -5.80 -9.98
N THR A 118 -3.43 -5.05 -11.04
CA THR A 118 -2.69 -5.14 -12.30
C THR A 118 -1.96 -3.84 -12.61
N LEU A 119 -0.71 -3.95 -13.07
CA LEU A 119 0.03 -2.80 -13.58
C LEU A 119 -0.59 -2.37 -14.92
N LEU A 120 -1.15 -1.17 -14.95
CA LEU A 120 -1.84 -0.60 -16.11
C LEU A 120 -0.90 0.26 -16.97
N ALA A 121 -0.02 1.05 -16.34
CA ALA A 121 0.89 1.93 -17.07
C ALA A 121 2.13 2.31 -16.26
N ARG A 122 3.15 2.74 -16.99
CA ARG A 122 4.36 3.41 -16.48
C ARG A 122 4.37 4.84 -17.05
N LEU A 123 4.52 5.83 -16.19
CA LEU A 123 4.44 7.26 -16.48
C LEU A 123 5.77 7.95 -16.21
#